data_AF-A0A1S3C332-F1
#
_entry.id   AF-A0A1S3C332-F1
#
_cell.length_a   1.000
_cell.length_b   1.000
_cell.length_c   1.000
_cell.angle_alpha   90.00
_cell.angle_beta   90.00
_cell.angle_gamma   90.00
#
_symmetry.space_group_name_H-M   'P 1'
#
loop_
_entity.id
_entity.type
_entity.pdbx_description
1 polymer ?
#
loop_
_entity_poly.entity_id
_entity_poly.type
_entity_poly.pdbx_seq_one_letter_code
_entity_poly.pdbx_strand_id
1 'polypeptide(L)'
;MELDLKPMDPTNFFTGEGGSFHKWFPSDHPIIPQTKVGAGRLLLHPRGFAVPHNSDSSKVGYVLQGSGVAGIVFPCKSEEAVVRLKKGDVIPVPEGVTSWWFNDGDSDFEVLLVGDTRNALIPGDITYVVFAGPLGVLQGFSSDYIEKVYDLTEEEREVLLKSQPNGLIFKLKDDQTLPEPDCHSDLVFNIYDAAPDSVVKGGGTVTVLTEEKFPFIGKSGLTAVLEKLEANAVRSPVYVADPSVQLIYVASGSGRIQIAETFMRKQIDAEVKAGQLILVPKYFAVGKMAGEEGLECFTIITTTHPLLEELGGKSSIFGAFSPQVFQASFNVTAHFEKLLISKITKSSPLVPPSDN
;
A
#
# COMPACT_ATOMS: atom_id res chain seq x y z
N MET A 1 23.73 4.00 12.49
CA MET A 1 23.26 2.68 12.06
C MET A 1 23.08 2.75 10.55
N GLU A 2 23.61 1.80 9.79
CA GLU A 2 23.41 1.77 8.34
C GLU A 2 22.02 1.19 8.04
N LEU A 3 21.16 1.97 7.38
CA LEU A 3 19.83 1.52 6.98
C LEU A 3 19.94 0.79 5.64
N ASP A 4 19.53 -0.47 5.58
CA ASP A 4 19.41 -1.19 4.31
C ASP A 4 18.07 -0.84 3.65
N LEU A 5 18.09 0.08 2.67
CA LEU A 5 16.90 0.49 1.90
C LEU A 5 16.86 -0.14 0.50
N LYS A 6 17.36 -1.37 0.37
CA LYS A 6 17.25 -2.12 -0.89
C LYS A 6 15.79 -2.41 -1.23
N PRO A 7 15.47 -2.59 -2.52
CA PRO A 7 14.19 -3.14 -2.95
C PRO A 7 13.99 -4.52 -2.33
N MET A 8 12.76 -4.77 -1.88
CA MET A 8 12.39 -5.94 -1.10
C MET A 8 11.40 -6.76 -1.90
N ASP A 9 11.68 -8.05 -2.06
CA ASP A 9 10.76 -9.04 -2.61
C ASP A 9 9.94 -9.68 -1.47
N PRO A 10 8.68 -10.08 -1.72
CA PRO A 10 7.85 -10.73 -0.74
C PRO A 10 8.17 -12.23 -0.64
N THR A 11 7.94 -12.80 0.54
CA THR A 11 8.07 -14.22 0.82
C THR A 11 6.68 -14.85 0.91
N ASN A 12 6.52 -16.08 0.38
CA ASN A 12 5.25 -16.81 0.46
C ASN A 12 4.91 -17.15 1.92
N PHE A 13 3.72 -16.73 2.37
CA PHE A 13 3.19 -17.06 3.70
C PHE A 13 2.22 -18.23 3.64
N PHE A 14 1.36 -18.25 2.61
CA PHE A 14 0.34 -19.29 2.45
C PHE A 14 0.07 -19.57 0.97
N THR A 15 -0.15 -20.84 0.63
CA THR A 15 -0.59 -21.27 -0.70
C THR A 15 -1.70 -22.30 -0.54
N GLY A 16 -2.78 -22.13 -1.28
CA GLY A 16 -3.88 -23.09 -1.40
C GLY A 16 -4.42 -23.12 -2.82
N GLU A 17 -5.36 -24.03 -3.11
CA GLU A 17 -5.91 -24.18 -4.46
C GLU A 17 -6.57 -22.90 -5.00
N GLY A 18 -7.14 -22.09 -4.10
CA GLY A 18 -7.80 -20.83 -4.47
C GLY A 18 -6.87 -19.64 -4.64
N GLY A 19 -5.57 -19.77 -4.34
CA GLY A 19 -4.64 -18.65 -4.42
C GLY A 19 -3.52 -18.68 -3.38
N SER A 20 -2.92 -17.51 -3.14
CA SER A 20 -1.77 -17.37 -2.25
C SER A 20 -1.74 -16.03 -1.52
N PHE A 21 -0.99 -16.01 -0.41
CA PHE A 21 -0.71 -14.81 0.35
C PHE A 21 0.79 -14.69 0.57
N HIS A 22 1.36 -13.56 0.17
CA HIS A 22 2.77 -13.25 0.37
C HIS A 22 2.94 -12.07 1.33
N LYS A 23 4.04 -12.03 2.07
CA LYS A 23 4.35 -10.99 3.05
C LYS A 23 5.78 -10.52 2.93
N TRP A 24 6.05 -9.29 3.34
CA TRP A 24 7.41 -8.82 3.56
C TRP A 24 7.75 -8.96 5.04
N PHE A 25 8.43 -10.04 5.40
CA PHE A 25 8.64 -10.36 6.81
C PHE A 25 9.71 -9.45 7.45
N PRO A 26 9.50 -9.04 8.72
CA PRO A 26 10.53 -8.35 9.51
C PRO A 26 11.86 -9.11 9.64
N SER A 27 11.83 -10.44 9.57
CA SER A 27 13.03 -11.30 9.63
C SER A 27 13.92 -11.15 8.40
N ASP A 28 13.32 -10.89 7.25
CA ASP A 28 14.01 -10.81 5.96
C ASP A 28 14.51 -9.38 5.71
N HIS A 29 13.79 -8.39 6.28
CA HIS A 29 13.99 -6.97 6.02
C HIS A 29 14.04 -6.15 7.33
N PRO A 30 15.21 -5.98 7.96
CA PRO A 30 15.34 -5.35 9.29
C PRO A 30 14.87 -3.90 9.40
N ILE A 31 14.66 -3.22 8.27
CA ILE A 31 14.17 -1.84 8.21
C ILE A 31 12.65 -1.73 8.45
N ILE A 32 11.90 -2.78 8.10
CA ILE A 32 10.45 -2.85 8.26
C ILE A 32 10.03 -2.70 9.74
N PRO A 33 10.57 -3.47 10.71
CA PRO A 33 10.20 -3.31 12.12
C PRO A 33 10.60 -1.95 12.71
N GLN A 34 11.66 -1.31 12.20
CA GLN A 34 12.11 0.01 12.66
C GLN A 34 11.16 1.12 12.24
N THR A 35 10.51 0.96 11.09
CA THR A 35 9.62 1.95 10.50
C THR A 35 8.15 1.66 10.73
N LYS A 36 7.82 0.50 11.31
CA LYS A 36 6.47 0.15 11.76
C LYS A 36 5.44 0.26 10.65
N VAL A 37 5.81 -0.19 9.46
CA VAL A 37 4.92 -0.41 8.32
C VAL A 37 4.92 -1.89 7.98
N GLY A 38 3.83 -2.40 7.43
CA GLY A 38 3.72 -3.79 7.01
C GLY A 38 3.02 -3.91 5.68
N ALA A 39 3.28 -5.01 4.97
CA ALA A 39 2.64 -5.27 3.70
C ALA A 39 2.36 -6.76 3.48
N GLY A 40 1.30 -7.02 2.74
CA GLY A 40 0.92 -8.33 2.23
C GLY A 40 0.41 -8.23 0.80
N ARG A 41 0.43 -9.35 0.09
CA ARG A 41 -0.06 -9.45 -1.28
C ARG A 41 -0.94 -10.68 -1.41
N LEU A 42 -2.22 -10.44 -1.61
CA LEU A 42 -3.24 -11.44 -1.80
C LEU A 42 -3.42 -11.71 -3.29
N LEU A 43 -3.31 -12.97 -3.70
CA LEU A 43 -3.68 -13.44 -5.03
C LEU A 43 -4.80 -14.47 -4.88
N LEU A 44 -5.91 -14.26 -5.56
CA LEU A 44 -7.02 -15.20 -5.67
C LEU A 44 -7.21 -15.61 -7.12
N HIS A 45 -7.10 -16.90 -7.39
CA HIS A 45 -7.50 -17.49 -8.67
C HIS A 45 -9.02 -17.43 -8.83
N PRO A 46 -9.58 -17.64 -10.03
CA PRO A 46 -11.02 -17.76 -10.21
C PRO A 46 -11.63 -18.74 -9.18
N ARG A 47 -12.70 -18.30 -8.50
CA ARG A 47 -13.35 -19.02 -7.39
C ARG A 47 -12.53 -19.12 -6.10
N GLY A 48 -11.39 -18.44 -6.01
CA GLY A 48 -10.57 -18.35 -4.82
C GLY A 48 -11.26 -17.53 -3.73
N PHE A 49 -11.27 -18.06 -2.51
CA PHE A 49 -11.88 -17.44 -1.33
C PHE A 49 -10.87 -17.39 -0.18
N ALA A 50 -10.63 -16.18 0.33
CA ALA A 50 -9.92 -15.95 1.57
C ALA A 50 -10.93 -15.80 2.72
N VAL A 51 -10.84 -16.68 3.71
CA VAL A 51 -11.81 -16.78 4.81
C VAL A 51 -11.88 -15.51 5.66
N PRO A 52 -12.97 -15.28 6.42
CA PRO A 52 -13.08 -14.14 7.32
C PRO A 52 -11.94 -14.05 8.34
N HIS A 53 -11.34 -12.88 8.40
CA HIS A 53 -10.25 -12.56 9.31
C HIS A 53 -10.26 -11.09 9.70
N ASN A 54 -9.70 -10.75 10.86
CA ASN A 54 -9.34 -9.38 11.21
C ASN A 54 -7.81 -9.21 11.19
N SER A 55 -7.33 -7.97 11.28
CA SER A 55 -5.90 -7.69 11.50
C SER A 55 -5.66 -6.73 12.65
N ASP A 56 -4.47 -6.84 13.23
CA ASP A 56 -3.95 -5.99 14.32
C ASP A 56 -3.45 -4.61 13.85
N SER A 57 -3.62 -4.30 12.56
CA SER A 57 -3.07 -3.11 11.92
C SER A 57 -4.11 -2.49 10.99
N SER A 58 -4.13 -1.16 10.94
CA SER A 58 -4.86 -0.41 9.91
C SER A 58 -4.09 -0.46 8.59
N LYS A 59 -4.80 -0.75 7.50
CA LYS A 59 -4.19 -0.95 6.18
C LYS A 59 -5.09 -0.44 5.06
N VAL A 60 -4.52 -0.31 3.88
CA VAL A 60 -5.21 -0.01 2.63
C VAL A 60 -4.96 -1.16 1.66
N GLY A 61 -6.04 -1.68 1.08
CA GLY A 61 -6.02 -2.58 -0.07
C GLY A 61 -6.00 -1.78 -1.37
N TYR A 62 -5.04 -2.05 -2.25
CA TYR A 62 -4.98 -1.53 -3.61
C TYR A 62 -5.08 -2.69 -4.61
N VAL A 63 -6.10 -2.66 -5.48
CA VAL A 63 -6.31 -3.73 -6.45
C VAL A 63 -5.34 -3.58 -7.62
N LEU A 64 -4.38 -4.50 -7.71
CA LEU A 64 -3.33 -4.53 -8.73
C LEU A 64 -3.86 -5.03 -10.08
N GLN A 65 -4.72 -6.06 -10.05
CA GLN A 65 -5.31 -6.67 -11.24
C GLN A 65 -6.62 -7.38 -10.92
N GLY A 66 -7.42 -7.60 -11.98
CA GLY A 66 -8.67 -8.34 -11.91
C GLY A 66 -9.82 -7.59 -11.26
N SER A 67 -10.82 -8.36 -10.87
CA SER A 67 -12.03 -7.94 -10.16
C SER A 67 -12.41 -9.01 -9.15
N GLY A 68 -13.04 -8.60 -8.05
CA GLY A 68 -13.49 -9.50 -7.01
C GLY A 68 -14.54 -8.86 -6.10
N VAL A 69 -14.83 -9.55 -5.01
CA VAL A 69 -15.76 -9.12 -3.96
C VAL A 69 -15.05 -9.17 -2.62
N ALA A 70 -15.32 -8.19 -1.76
CA ALA A 70 -14.91 -8.24 -0.37
C ALA A 70 -16.11 -7.97 0.54
N GLY A 71 -16.26 -8.76 1.59
CA GLY A 71 -17.16 -8.45 2.70
C GLY A 71 -16.41 -7.76 3.82
N ILE A 72 -17.04 -6.76 4.42
CA ILE A 72 -16.49 -5.90 5.47
C ILE A 72 -17.47 -5.86 6.63
N VAL A 73 -17.01 -6.24 7.82
CA VAL A 73 -17.78 -6.19 9.07
C VAL A 73 -17.06 -5.31 10.06
N PHE A 74 -17.66 -4.17 10.39
CA PHE A 74 -17.12 -3.23 11.38
C PHE A 74 -17.39 -3.71 12.80
N PRO A 75 -16.45 -3.48 13.75
CA PRO A 75 -16.70 -3.74 15.16
C PRO A 75 -17.98 -3.06 15.65
N CYS A 76 -18.74 -3.77 16.48
CA CYS A 76 -19.99 -3.29 17.08
C CYS A 76 -21.13 -2.95 16.10
N LYS A 77 -20.97 -3.22 14.80
CA LYS A 77 -22.07 -3.23 13.83
C LYS A 77 -22.54 -4.66 13.60
N SER A 78 -23.84 -4.83 13.40
CA SER A 78 -24.46 -6.15 13.16
C SER A 78 -24.63 -6.47 11.68
N GLU A 79 -24.21 -5.59 10.79
CA GLU A 79 -24.41 -5.70 9.35
C GLU A 79 -23.08 -5.77 8.61
N GLU A 80 -23.04 -6.68 7.64
CA GLU A 80 -21.97 -6.87 6.68
C GLU A 80 -22.18 -5.97 5.48
N ALA A 81 -21.12 -5.29 5.05
CA ALA A 81 -21.08 -4.54 3.80
C ALA A 81 -20.34 -5.37 2.74
N VAL A 82 -20.89 -5.52 1.54
CA VAL A 82 -20.30 -6.33 0.47
C VAL A 82 -19.95 -5.44 -0.72
N VAL A 83 -18.67 -5.31 -1.03
CA VAL A 83 -18.21 -4.37 -2.05
C VAL A 83 -17.62 -5.07 -3.26
N ARG A 84 -17.94 -4.53 -4.44
CA ARG A 84 -17.28 -4.86 -5.70
C ARG A 84 -15.93 -4.15 -5.75
N LEU A 85 -14.90 -4.87 -6.16
CA LEU A 85 -13.55 -4.36 -6.33
C LEU A 85 -13.06 -4.64 -7.75
N LYS A 86 -12.35 -3.69 -8.36
CA LYS A 86 -11.68 -3.81 -9.65
C LYS A 86 -10.31 -3.12 -9.62
N LYS A 87 -9.46 -3.41 -10.60
CA LYS A 87 -8.14 -2.76 -10.75
C LYS A 87 -8.20 -1.24 -10.54
N GLY A 88 -7.30 -0.72 -9.71
CA GLY A 88 -7.23 0.69 -9.33
C GLY A 88 -8.06 1.05 -8.10
N ASP A 89 -8.94 0.17 -7.62
CA ASP A 89 -9.69 0.42 -6.40
C ASP A 89 -8.79 0.44 -5.17
N VAL A 90 -9.08 1.41 -4.31
CA VAL A 90 -8.47 1.61 -2.99
C VAL A 90 -9.56 1.36 -1.94
N ILE A 91 -9.32 0.40 -1.05
CA ILE A 91 -10.21 0.02 0.04
C ILE A 91 -9.48 0.11 1.40
N PRO A 92 -9.83 1.08 2.26
CA PRO A 92 -9.34 1.17 3.62
C PRO A 92 -9.89 0.02 4.46
N VAL A 93 -9.03 -0.68 5.19
CA VAL A 93 -9.40 -1.70 6.18
C VAL A 93 -8.80 -1.32 7.53
N PRO A 94 -9.52 -0.54 8.34
CA PRO A 94 -9.07 -0.14 9.68
C PRO A 94 -8.79 -1.34 10.59
N GLU A 95 -7.98 -1.13 11.63
CA GLU A 95 -7.68 -2.12 12.65
C GLU A 95 -8.96 -2.70 13.28
N GLY A 96 -8.97 -4.02 13.50
CA GLY A 96 -10.11 -4.73 14.10
C GLY A 96 -11.31 -4.97 13.17
N VAL A 97 -11.36 -4.36 11.99
CA VAL A 97 -12.37 -4.67 10.97
C VAL A 97 -12.16 -6.09 10.45
N THR A 98 -13.25 -6.86 10.37
CA THR A 98 -13.24 -8.19 9.79
C THR A 98 -13.50 -8.09 8.29
N SER A 99 -12.74 -8.84 7.51
CA SER A 99 -12.93 -8.93 6.06
C SER A 99 -12.78 -10.35 5.53
N TRP A 100 -13.47 -10.65 4.43
CA TRP A 100 -13.22 -11.80 3.57
C TRP A 100 -13.14 -11.35 2.11
N TRP A 101 -12.52 -12.17 1.26
CA TRP A 101 -12.24 -11.79 -0.12
C TRP A 101 -12.55 -12.96 -1.04
N PHE A 102 -13.18 -12.68 -2.16
CA PHE A 102 -13.59 -13.68 -3.13
C PHE A 102 -13.34 -13.22 -4.55
N ASN A 103 -12.85 -14.13 -5.38
CA ASN A 103 -12.77 -13.92 -6.82
C ASN A 103 -13.93 -14.64 -7.51
N ASP A 104 -14.94 -13.86 -7.89
CA ASP A 104 -16.10 -14.29 -8.66
C ASP A 104 -15.92 -14.10 -10.18
N GLY A 105 -14.75 -13.65 -10.62
CA GLY A 105 -14.37 -13.47 -12.02
C GLY A 105 -13.74 -14.70 -12.66
N ASP A 106 -13.25 -14.51 -13.88
CA ASP A 106 -12.62 -15.52 -14.74
C ASP A 106 -11.09 -15.34 -14.88
N SER A 107 -10.53 -14.28 -14.31
CA SER A 107 -9.09 -14.01 -14.25
C SER A 107 -8.59 -13.93 -12.81
N ASP A 108 -7.27 -13.93 -12.62
CA ASP A 108 -6.66 -13.68 -11.31
C ASP A 108 -7.05 -12.30 -10.75
N PHE A 109 -7.31 -12.25 -9.44
CA PHE A 109 -7.60 -11.05 -8.67
C PHE A 109 -6.49 -10.86 -7.64
N GLU A 110 -5.80 -9.72 -7.69
CA GLU A 110 -4.64 -9.46 -6.85
C GLU A 110 -4.78 -8.12 -6.12
N VAL A 111 -4.53 -8.15 -4.81
CA VAL A 111 -4.65 -6.99 -3.92
C VAL A 111 -3.37 -6.83 -3.12
N LEU A 112 -2.78 -5.64 -3.21
CA LEU A 112 -1.72 -5.21 -2.31
C LEU A 112 -2.34 -4.65 -1.03
N LEU A 113 -1.95 -5.16 0.13
CA LEU A 113 -2.36 -4.67 1.44
C LEU A 113 -1.15 -4.00 2.09
N VAL A 114 -1.21 -2.70 2.34
CA VAL A 114 -0.12 -1.95 2.98
C VAL A 114 -0.67 -1.16 4.15
N GLY A 115 0.00 -1.22 5.30
CA GLY A 115 -0.54 -0.65 6.54
C GLY A 115 0.50 -0.17 7.53
N ASP A 116 -0.03 0.49 8.56
CA ASP A 116 0.72 0.96 9.71
C ASP A 116 0.68 -0.10 10.82
N THR A 117 1.85 -0.59 11.20
CA THR A 117 2.03 -1.65 12.19
C THR A 117 2.56 -1.09 13.52
N ARG A 118 2.38 0.21 13.80
CA ARG A 118 2.90 0.84 15.03
C ARG A 118 2.37 0.23 16.33
N ASN A 119 1.17 -0.32 16.27
CA ASN A 119 0.46 -0.99 17.36
C ASN A 119 0.36 -2.51 17.15
N ALA A 120 0.95 -3.03 16.07
CA ALA A 120 0.89 -4.46 15.75
C ALA A 120 1.59 -5.30 16.82
N LEU A 121 1.17 -6.55 16.94
CA LEU A 121 1.78 -7.53 17.85
C LEU A 121 3.28 -7.72 17.55
N ILE A 122 3.61 -7.77 16.26
CA ILE A 122 4.97 -7.83 15.76
C ILE A 122 5.21 -6.58 14.91
N PRO A 123 6.03 -5.62 15.37
CA PRO A 123 6.35 -4.44 14.57
C PRO A 123 6.85 -4.84 13.19
N GLY A 124 6.24 -4.27 12.15
CA GLY A 124 6.59 -4.58 10.77
C GLY A 124 5.80 -5.73 10.14
N ASP A 125 5.00 -6.46 10.91
CA ASP A 125 4.16 -7.54 10.40
C ASP A 125 2.67 -7.21 10.57
N ILE A 126 1.85 -7.57 9.58
CA ILE A 126 0.40 -7.53 9.72
C ILE A 126 -0.04 -8.90 10.23
N THR A 127 -0.46 -8.96 11.49
CA THR A 127 -0.94 -10.20 12.12
C THR A 127 -2.43 -10.34 11.87
N TYR A 128 -2.87 -11.55 11.57
CA TYR A 128 -4.26 -11.87 11.29
C TYR A 128 -4.84 -12.81 12.34
N VAL A 129 -6.06 -12.54 12.80
CA VAL A 129 -6.88 -13.53 13.49
C VAL A 129 -7.87 -14.09 12.48
N VAL A 130 -7.78 -15.39 12.24
CA VAL A 130 -8.65 -16.12 11.31
C VAL A 130 -9.82 -16.70 12.10
N PHE A 131 -11.03 -16.66 11.53
CA PHE A 131 -12.24 -17.12 12.24
C PHE A 131 -12.73 -18.51 11.84
N ALA A 132 -12.28 -19.02 10.69
CA ALA A 132 -12.81 -20.27 10.12
C ALA A 132 -11.72 -21.27 9.75
N GLY A 133 -12.11 -22.55 9.71
CA GLY A 133 -11.26 -23.66 9.28
C GLY A 133 -10.22 -24.09 10.34
N PRO A 134 -9.20 -24.85 9.95
CA PRO A 134 -8.19 -25.41 10.84
C PRO A 134 -7.23 -24.35 11.42
N LEU A 135 -7.21 -23.14 10.84
CA LEU A 135 -6.46 -21.99 11.36
C LEU A 135 -7.33 -21.05 12.19
N GLY A 136 -8.61 -21.36 12.36
CA GLY A 136 -9.56 -20.51 13.07
C GLY A 136 -9.27 -20.40 14.56
N VAL A 137 -9.53 -19.23 15.14
CA VAL A 137 -9.25 -18.93 16.57
C VAL A 137 -9.96 -19.89 17.53
N LEU A 138 -11.11 -20.44 17.15
CA LEU A 138 -11.84 -21.41 17.96
C LEU A 138 -11.07 -22.71 18.20
N GLN A 139 -10.14 -23.07 17.30
CA GLN A 139 -9.28 -24.25 17.45
C GLN A 139 -8.31 -24.15 18.64
N GLY A 140 -8.09 -22.94 19.16
CA GLY A 140 -7.20 -22.71 20.30
C GLY A 140 -7.86 -22.94 21.67
N PHE A 141 -9.17 -23.10 21.73
CA PHE A 141 -9.90 -23.29 22.99
C PHE A 141 -10.15 -24.78 23.28
N SER A 142 -10.32 -25.12 24.57
CA SER A 142 -10.66 -26.48 24.96
C SER A 142 -12.08 -26.85 24.49
N SER A 143 -12.28 -28.14 24.21
CA SER A 143 -13.58 -28.66 23.79
C SER A 143 -14.71 -28.32 24.76
N ASP A 144 -14.47 -28.50 26.07
CA ASP A 144 -15.45 -28.23 27.11
C ASP A 144 -15.78 -26.74 27.25
N TYR A 145 -14.84 -25.84 26.89
CA TYR A 145 -15.09 -24.40 26.85
C TYR A 145 -16.01 -24.05 25.68
N ILE A 146 -15.73 -24.56 24.49
CA ILE A 146 -16.57 -24.33 23.29
C ILE A 146 -17.98 -24.89 23.50
N GLU A 147 -18.11 -26.11 23.99
CA GLU A 147 -19.41 -26.73 24.30
C GLU A 147 -20.23 -25.89 25.27
N LYS A 148 -19.63 -25.38 26.35
CA LYS A 148 -20.32 -24.54 27.34
C LYS A 148 -20.66 -23.14 26.82
N VAL A 149 -19.79 -22.52 26.04
CA VAL A 149 -19.99 -21.15 25.53
C VAL A 149 -21.09 -21.11 24.49
N TYR A 150 -21.14 -22.11 23.61
CA TYR A 150 -22.09 -22.16 22.50
C TYR A 150 -23.28 -23.10 22.73
N ASP A 151 -23.34 -23.77 23.89
CA ASP A 151 -24.36 -24.77 24.24
C ASP A 151 -24.46 -25.90 23.19
N LEU A 152 -23.31 -26.47 22.81
CA LEU A 152 -23.19 -27.49 21.76
C LEU A 152 -22.98 -28.88 22.34
N THR A 153 -23.50 -29.90 21.67
CA THR A 153 -23.07 -31.30 21.90
C THR A 153 -21.67 -31.54 21.34
N GLU A 154 -21.08 -32.69 21.70
CA GLU A 154 -19.80 -33.11 21.13
C GLU A 154 -19.87 -33.22 19.59
N GLU A 155 -20.94 -33.79 19.04
CA GLU A 155 -21.12 -33.94 17.59
C GLU A 155 -21.26 -32.57 16.89
N GLU A 156 -21.98 -31.63 17.49
CA GLU A 156 -22.15 -30.28 16.93
C GLU A 156 -20.85 -29.48 16.97
N ARG A 157 -20.07 -29.61 18.06
CA ARG A 157 -18.71 -29.05 18.15
C ARG A 157 -17.81 -29.59 17.05
N GLU A 158 -17.85 -30.89 16.79
CA GLU A 158 -17.07 -31.51 15.71
C GLU A 158 -17.48 -30.99 14.32
N VAL A 159 -18.78 -30.81 14.08
CA VAL A 159 -19.29 -30.19 12.85
C VAL A 159 -18.76 -28.76 12.71
N LEU A 160 -18.84 -27.93 13.76
CA LEU A 160 -18.37 -26.56 13.75
C LEU A 160 -16.86 -26.46 13.47
N LEU A 161 -16.06 -27.29 14.15
CA LEU A 161 -14.60 -27.17 14.11
C LEU A 161 -13.93 -27.94 12.96
N LYS A 162 -14.57 -28.97 12.39
CA LYS A 162 -13.92 -29.88 11.42
C LYS A 162 -14.57 -29.95 10.04
N SER A 163 -15.75 -29.37 9.82
CA SER A 163 -16.42 -29.43 8.50
C SER A 163 -15.65 -28.72 7.38
N GLN A 164 -14.84 -27.72 7.72
CA GLN A 164 -13.97 -27.04 6.76
C GLN A 164 -12.51 -27.52 6.92
N PRO A 165 -12.02 -28.38 6.02
CA PRO A 165 -10.64 -28.88 6.09
C PRO A 165 -9.61 -27.90 5.50
N ASN A 166 -10.04 -26.90 4.72
CA ASN A 166 -9.13 -26.01 4.02
C ASN A 166 -8.62 -24.87 4.90
N GLY A 167 -7.38 -24.42 4.63
CA GLY A 167 -6.73 -23.32 5.35
C GLY A 167 -7.25 -21.92 4.96
N LEU A 168 -6.36 -20.92 4.95
CA LEU A 168 -6.70 -19.51 4.80
C LEU A 168 -7.35 -19.17 3.43
N ILE A 169 -6.83 -19.75 2.36
CA ILE A 169 -7.26 -19.50 0.98
C ILE A 169 -7.54 -20.82 0.29
N PHE A 170 -8.73 -20.98 -0.27
CA PHE A 170 -9.10 -22.19 -1.00
C PHE A 170 -10.13 -21.89 -2.09
N LYS A 171 -10.34 -22.85 -2.98
CA LYS A 171 -11.31 -22.72 -4.07
C LYS A 171 -12.70 -23.10 -3.58
N LEU A 172 -13.68 -22.22 -3.76
CA LEU A 172 -15.09 -22.56 -3.49
C LEU A 172 -15.61 -23.55 -4.53
N LYS A 173 -16.38 -24.54 -4.07
CA LYS A 173 -17.07 -25.50 -4.95
C LYS A 173 -18.07 -24.78 -5.83
N ASP A 174 -18.29 -25.27 -7.04
CA ASP A 174 -19.08 -24.55 -8.07
C ASP A 174 -20.53 -24.26 -7.66
N ASP A 175 -21.10 -25.08 -6.77
CA ASP A 175 -22.46 -24.93 -6.22
C ASP A 175 -22.56 -23.94 -5.05
N GLN A 176 -21.44 -23.46 -4.53
CA GLN A 176 -21.41 -22.50 -3.43
C GLN A 176 -21.41 -21.05 -3.96
N THR A 177 -22.21 -20.19 -3.35
CA THR A 177 -22.23 -18.75 -3.65
C THR A 177 -21.92 -17.95 -2.39
N LEU A 178 -21.35 -16.77 -2.58
CA LEU A 178 -21.18 -15.76 -1.53
C LEU A 178 -22.12 -14.58 -1.80
N PRO A 179 -22.39 -13.74 -0.79
CA PRO A 179 -23.23 -12.55 -0.95
C PRO A 179 -22.80 -11.68 -2.14
N GLU A 180 -23.77 -11.15 -2.87
CA GLU A 180 -23.52 -10.19 -3.94
C GLU A 180 -23.24 -8.80 -3.37
N PRO A 181 -22.45 -7.96 -4.08
CA PRO A 181 -22.21 -6.60 -3.65
C PRO A 181 -23.49 -5.78 -3.51
N ASP A 182 -23.59 -5.02 -2.42
CA ASP A 182 -24.63 -4.04 -2.15
C ASP A 182 -24.12 -2.61 -2.36
N CYS A 183 -25.00 -1.60 -2.17
CA CYS A 183 -24.66 -0.20 -2.44
C CYS A 183 -23.77 0.42 -1.33
N HIS A 184 -22.50 0.01 -1.26
CA HIS A 184 -21.47 0.59 -0.39
C HIS A 184 -20.35 1.29 -1.19
N SER A 185 -20.73 2.22 -2.06
CA SER A 185 -19.78 3.00 -2.88
C SER A 185 -18.91 3.95 -2.06
N ASP A 186 -19.22 4.18 -0.78
CA ASP A 186 -18.46 5.04 0.12
C ASP A 186 -17.25 4.36 0.76
N LEU A 187 -17.15 3.02 0.67
CA LEU A 187 -16.05 2.24 1.24
C LEU A 187 -14.89 2.00 0.27
N VAL A 188 -15.11 2.23 -1.02
CA VAL A 188 -14.16 1.94 -2.09
C VAL A 188 -14.05 3.15 -3.01
N PHE A 189 -12.84 3.48 -3.41
CA PHE A 189 -12.61 4.55 -4.38
C PHE A 189 -11.60 4.12 -5.44
N ASN A 190 -11.94 4.24 -6.71
CA ASN A 190 -11.00 3.98 -7.79
C ASN A 190 -10.05 5.17 -7.96
N ILE A 191 -8.76 4.98 -7.68
CA ILE A 191 -7.80 6.08 -7.73
C ILE A 191 -7.60 6.64 -9.16
N TYR A 192 -7.95 5.87 -10.20
CA TYR A 192 -7.90 6.36 -11.58
C TYR A 192 -9.04 7.33 -11.91
N ASP A 193 -10.11 7.36 -11.11
CA ASP A 193 -11.23 8.29 -11.27
C ASP A 193 -10.95 9.66 -10.59
N ALA A 194 -9.91 9.74 -9.75
CA ALA A 194 -9.48 11.02 -9.17
C ALA A 194 -8.76 11.89 -10.20
N ALA A 195 -9.02 13.20 -10.14
CA ALA A 195 -8.21 14.16 -10.85
C ALA A 195 -6.75 14.12 -10.33
N PRO A 196 -5.74 13.93 -11.19
CA PRO A 196 -4.35 13.96 -10.77
C PRO A 196 -3.96 15.36 -10.29
N ASP A 197 -3.15 15.43 -9.25
CA ASP A 197 -2.60 16.68 -8.70
C ASP A 197 -1.50 17.26 -9.61
N SER A 198 -0.84 16.41 -10.39
CA SER A 198 0.13 16.82 -11.40
C SER A 198 -0.01 15.98 -12.67
N VAL A 199 0.00 16.64 -13.83
CA VAL A 199 -0.01 16.01 -15.15
C VAL A 199 0.98 16.74 -16.05
N VAL A 200 1.90 15.98 -16.64
CA VAL A 200 2.89 16.52 -17.59
C VAL A 200 3.00 15.59 -18.77
N LYS A 201 2.70 16.11 -19.96
CA LYS A 201 2.81 15.35 -21.21
C LYS A 201 4.25 14.86 -21.40
N GLY A 202 4.44 13.55 -21.62
CA GLY A 202 5.77 12.95 -21.75
C GLY A 202 6.45 12.65 -20.41
N GLY A 203 5.93 13.17 -19.30
CA GLY A 203 6.49 13.00 -17.96
C GLY A 203 5.68 12.03 -17.10
N GLY A 204 4.35 12.14 -17.16
CA GLY A 204 3.42 11.26 -16.45
C GLY A 204 2.40 12.00 -15.57
N THR A 205 1.95 11.33 -14.50
CA THR A 205 0.91 11.80 -13.58
C THR A 205 1.21 11.47 -12.12
N VAL A 206 0.83 12.36 -11.21
CA VAL A 206 0.82 12.12 -9.75
C VAL A 206 -0.60 12.34 -9.22
N THR A 207 -1.12 11.37 -8.49
CA THR A 207 -2.43 11.44 -7.81
C THR A 207 -2.26 11.12 -6.34
N VAL A 208 -2.52 12.10 -5.49
CA VAL A 208 -2.56 11.97 -4.03
C VAL A 208 -4.02 11.80 -3.62
N LEU A 209 -4.31 10.71 -2.93
CA LEU A 209 -5.64 10.34 -2.45
C LEU A 209 -5.68 10.50 -0.92
N THR A 210 -6.21 11.63 -0.48
CA THR A 210 -6.47 11.98 0.93
C THR A 210 -7.95 11.86 1.26
N GLU A 211 -8.31 12.13 2.52
CA GLU A 211 -9.71 12.21 2.96
C GLU A 211 -10.53 13.32 2.28
N GLU A 212 -9.89 14.30 1.63
CA GLU A 212 -10.59 15.31 0.85
C GLU A 212 -11.21 14.73 -0.43
N LYS A 213 -10.51 13.80 -1.09
CA LYS A 213 -10.98 13.12 -2.31
C LYS A 213 -11.77 11.85 -1.98
N PHE A 214 -11.42 11.19 -0.89
CA PHE A 214 -12.04 9.94 -0.46
C PHE A 214 -12.14 9.89 1.08
N PRO A 215 -13.21 10.44 1.68
CA PRO A 215 -13.32 10.61 3.13
C PRO A 215 -13.07 9.33 3.95
N PHE A 216 -13.45 8.17 3.43
CA PHE A 216 -13.28 6.91 4.15
C PHE A 216 -11.80 6.48 4.28
N ILE A 217 -10.87 6.94 3.44
CA ILE A 217 -9.43 6.66 3.61
C ILE A 217 -8.88 7.19 4.93
N GLY A 218 -9.45 8.29 5.45
CA GLY A 218 -9.08 8.87 6.75
C GLY A 218 -9.23 7.87 7.90
N LYS A 219 -10.13 6.88 7.78
CA LYS A 219 -10.29 5.80 8.79
C LYS A 219 -9.10 4.86 8.89
N SER A 220 -8.25 4.78 7.85
CA SER A 220 -7.01 4.01 7.92
C SER A 220 -5.86 4.77 8.60
N GLY A 221 -5.95 6.09 8.72
CA GLY A 221 -4.83 6.93 9.16
C GLY A 221 -3.73 7.13 8.11
N LEU A 222 -4.00 6.77 6.86
CA LEU A 222 -3.04 6.70 5.77
C LEU A 222 -3.43 7.59 4.59
N THR A 223 -2.44 7.97 3.78
CA THR A 223 -2.61 8.59 2.47
C THR A 223 -2.07 7.65 1.40
N ALA A 224 -2.79 7.52 0.28
CA ALA A 224 -2.31 6.79 -0.89
C ALA A 224 -1.82 7.76 -1.97
N VAL A 225 -0.72 7.42 -2.63
CA VAL A 225 -0.19 8.19 -3.77
C VAL A 225 0.06 7.24 -4.93
N LEU A 226 -0.51 7.55 -6.08
CA LEU A 226 -0.25 6.87 -7.33
C LEU A 226 0.58 7.76 -8.23
N GLU A 227 1.76 7.28 -8.60
CA GLU A 227 2.65 7.96 -9.55
C GLU A 227 2.83 7.09 -10.78
N LYS A 228 2.53 7.62 -11.95
CA LYS A 228 2.76 6.98 -13.25
C LYS A 228 3.76 7.82 -14.02
N LEU A 229 4.93 7.28 -14.28
CA LEU A 229 5.96 7.91 -15.09
C LEU A 229 5.97 7.27 -16.47
N GLU A 230 5.98 8.11 -17.51
CA GLU A 230 6.19 7.65 -18.87
C GLU A 230 7.63 7.13 -19.06
N ALA A 231 7.88 6.44 -20.18
CA ALA A 231 9.20 5.90 -20.49
C ALA A 231 10.30 6.97 -20.37
N ASN A 232 11.36 6.64 -19.62
CA ASN A 232 12.51 7.53 -19.40
C ASN A 232 12.20 8.88 -18.73
N ALA A 233 11.00 9.06 -18.19
CA ALA A 233 10.64 10.25 -17.43
C ALA A 233 11.27 10.26 -16.03
N VAL A 234 11.45 11.44 -15.47
CA VAL A 234 12.07 11.64 -14.15
C VAL A 234 11.10 12.37 -13.21
N ARG A 235 10.97 11.85 -11.99
CA ARG A 235 10.28 12.49 -10.87
C ARG A 235 11.29 13.28 -10.04
N SER A 236 11.05 14.58 -9.90
CA SER A 236 11.84 15.43 -9.00
C SER A 236 11.85 14.87 -7.57
N PRO A 237 12.93 15.08 -6.81
CA PRO A 237 12.97 14.64 -5.43
C PRO A 237 11.83 15.27 -4.61
N VAL A 238 11.11 14.42 -3.87
CA VAL A 238 10.06 14.82 -2.92
C VAL A 238 10.52 14.44 -1.52
N TYR A 239 10.21 15.30 -0.56
CA TYR A 239 10.46 15.09 0.86
C TYR A 239 9.14 15.23 1.63
N VAL A 240 8.93 14.38 2.63
CA VAL A 240 7.80 14.52 3.57
C VAL A 240 8.29 15.26 4.80
N ALA A 241 7.75 16.45 5.04
CA ALA A 241 8.19 17.36 6.11
C ALA A 241 7.61 17.06 7.49
N ASP A 242 6.76 16.06 7.58
CA ASP A 242 6.23 15.51 8.83
C ASP A 242 6.89 14.14 9.15
N PRO A 243 6.76 13.61 10.38
CA PRO A 243 7.41 12.37 10.79
C PRO A 243 6.73 11.10 10.25
N SER A 244 6.40 11.07 8.95
CA SER A 244 5.80 9.93 8.26
C SER A 244 6.81 9.12 7.45
N VAL A 245 6.50 7.85 7.30
CA VAL A 245 7.22 6.90 6.46
C VAL A 245 6.49 6.78 5.13
N GLN A 246 7.23 6.56 4.05
CA GLN A 246 6.64 6.19 2.76
C GLN A 246 7.03 4.75 2.44
N LEU A 247 6.04 3.94 2.05
CA LEU A 247 6.26 2.58 1.55
C LEU A 247 5.78 2.51 0.11
N ILE A 248 6.73 2.37 -0.81
CA ILE A 248 6.52 2.45 -2.25
C ILE A 248 6.48 1.03 -2.82
N TYR A 249 5.38 0.67 -3.47
CA TYR A 249 5.24 -0.54 -4.26
C TYR A 249 5.36 -0.23 -5.74
N VAL A 250 6.18 -0.99 -6.47
CA VAL A 250 6.25 -0.90 -7.93
C VAL A 250 5.16 -1.78 -8.53
N ALA A 251 4.09 -1.14 -9.02
CA ALA A 251 2.93 -1.82 -9.57
C ALA A 251 3.14 -2.31 -11.00
N SER A 252 3.89 -1.56 -11.82
CA SER A 252 4.28 -1.99 -13.16
C SER A 252 5.55 -1.28 -13.65
N GLY A 253 6.19 -1.89 -14.65
CA GLY A 253 7.40 -1.36 -15.26
C GLY A 253 8.64 -1.54 -14.39
N SER A 254 9.64 -0.70 -14.64
CA SER A 254 10.92 -0.73 -13.93
C SER A 254 11.58 0.65 -14.00
N GLY A 255 12.62 0.84 -13.19
CA GLY A 255 13.36 2.09 -13.17
C GLY A 255 14.30 2.15 -11.98
N ARG A 256 14.68 3.38 -11.63
CA ARG A 256 15.65 3.65 -10.57
C ARG A 256 15.05 4.59 -9.53
N ILE A 257 15.19 4.24 -8.26
CA ILE A 257 14.75 5.06 -7.13
C ILE A 257 15.98 5.49 -6.34
N GLN A 258 16.10 6.81 -6.15
CA GLN A 258 17.19 7.42 -5.39
C GLN A 258 16.65 7.99 -4.09
N ILE A 259 17.22 7.55 -2.97
CA ILE A 259 16.83 7.97 -1.62
C ILE A 259 18.01 8.68 -0.97
N ALA A 260 17.81 9.93 -0.56
CA ALA A 260 18.84 10.76 0.05
C ALA A 260 18.52 11.02 1.53
N GLU A 261 19.48 10.69 2.40
CA GLU A 261 19.44 11.03 3.82
C GLU A 261 19.75 12.52 4.05
N THR A 262 18.98 13.15 4.94
CA THR A 262 19.06 14.60 5.20
C THR A 262 20.34 15.04 5.94
N PHE A 263 21.02 14.17 6.69
CA PHE A 263 22.17 14.57 7.52
C PHE A 263 23.51 13.95 7.11
N MET A 264 23.57 12.63 6.91
CA MET A 264 24.85 11.92 6.72
C MET A 264 25.25 11.69 5.25
N ARG A 265 24.50 12.26 4.29
CA ARG A 265 24.77 12.19 2.84
C ARG A 265 24.88 10.77 2.29
N LYS A 266 24.21 9.79 2.90
CA LYS A 266 24.05 8.48 2.28
C LYS A 266 22.99 8.58 1.20
N GLN A 267 23.39 8.21 -0.02
CA GLN A 267 22.51 8.01 -1.14
C GLN A 267 22.33 6.52 -1.31
N ILE A 268 21.07 6.10 -1.44
CA ILE A 268 20.73 4.79 -1.98
C ILE A 268 20.29 5.01 -3.41
N ASP A 269 20.87 4.23 -4.31
CA ASP A 269 20.54 4.22 -5.73
C ASP A 269 20.13 2.78 -6.07
N ALA A 270 18.83 2.58 -6.28
CA ALA A 270 18.23 1.26 -6.34
C ALA A 270 17.50 1.05 -7.67
N GLU A 271 17.91 0.02 -8.42
CA GLU A 271 17.13 -0.50 -9.54
C GLU A 271 15.91 -1.26 -9.00
N VAL A 272 14.72 -0.94 -9.51
CA VAL A 272 13.45 -1.50 -9.06
C VAL A 272 12.64 -2.05 -10.24
N LYS A 273 11.83 -3.05 -9.97
CA LYS A 273 10.90 -3.66 -10.93
C LYS A 273 9.56 -3.99 -10.29
N ALA A 274 8.55 -4.21 -11.13
CA ALA A 274 7.23 -4.63 -10.72
C ALA A 274 7.25 -5.75 -9.67
N GLY A 275 6.45 -5.62 -8.62
CA GLY A 275 6.35 -6.58 -7.53
C GLY A 275 7.19 -6.25 -6.29
N GLN A 276 8.13 -5.31 -6.38
CA GLN A 276 9.02 -4.96 -5.26
C GLN A 276 8.49 -3.81 -4.40
N LEU A 277 8.84 -3.85 -3.11
CA LEU A 277 8.68 -2.73 -2.19
C LEU A 277 10.00 -2.00 -1.96
N ILE A 278 9.95 -0.69 -1.80
CA ILE A 278 11.06 0.09 -1.27
C ILE A 278 10.56 1.09 -0.23
N LEU A 279 11.33 1.25 0.84
CA LEU A 279 10.96 2.05 1.98
C LEU A 279 11.73 3.38 1.98
N VAL A 280 11.02 4.48 2.19
CA VAL A 280 11.61 5.80 2.41
C VAL A 280 11.38 6.19 3.88
N PRO A 281 12.44 6.23 4.70
CA PRO A 281 12.32 6.61 6.11
C PRO A 281 11.88 8.07 6.30
N LYS A 282 11.48 8.38 7.53
CA LYS A 282 11.09 9.73 7.95
C LYS A 282 12.20 10.72 7.63
N TYR A 283 11.83 11.84 7.04
CA TYR A 283 12.73 12.91 6.66
C TYR A 283 13.81 12.52 5.63
N PHE A 284 13.55 11.55 4.76
CA PHE A 284 14.40 11.29 3.58
C PHE A 284 13.71 11.85 2.34
N ALA A 285 14.52 12.32 1.39
CA ALA A 285 14.03 12.72 0.07
C ALA A 285 14.12 11.54 -0.90
N VAL A 286 13.13 11.40 -1.79
CA VAL A 286 13.08 10.35 -2.80
C VAL A 286 12.86 10.94 -4.19
N GLY A 287 13.71 10.56 -5.15
CA GLY A 287 13.54 10.83 -6.57
C GLY A 287 13.43 9.53 -7.36
N LYS A 288 12.82 9.58 -8.55
CA LYS A 288 12.57 8.39 -9.37
C LYS A 288 12.92 8.65 -10.83
N MET A 289 13.42 7.65 -11.52
CA MET A 289 13.65 7.66 -12.96
C MET A 289 13.01 6.41 -13.55
N ALA A 290 12.10 6.57 -14.49
CA ALA A 290 11.49 5.44 -15.19
C ALA A 290 12.48 4.83 -16.19
N GLY A 291 12.41 3.52 -16.37
CA GLY A 291 13.06 2.83 -17.47
C GLY A 291 12.27 2.98 -18.79
N GLU A 292 12.64 2.18 -19.79
CA GLU A 292 12.05 2.23 -21.14
C GLU A 292 10.56 1.83 -21.18
N GLU A 293 10.10 1.02 -20.22
CA GLU A 293 8.71 0.57 -20.13
C GLU A 293 7.82 1.50 -19.28
N GLY A 294 8.38 2.59 -18.75
CA GLY A 294 7.71 3.43 -17.75
C GLY A 294 7.79 2.83 -16.34
N LEU A 295 7.20 3.54 -15.37
CA LEU A 295 7.20 3.15 -13.96
C LEU A 295 5.88 3.57 -13.29
N GLU A 296 5.10 2.62 -12.79
CA GLU A 296 3.92 2.89 -11.95
C GLU A 296 4.21 2.50 -10.51
N CYS A 297 4.08 3.45 -9.59
CA CYS A 297 4.27 3.24 -8.16
C CYS A 297 2.99 3.56 -7.38
N PHE A 298 2.60 2.65 -6.49
CA PHE A 298 1.60 2.91 -5.46
C PHE A 298 2.30 3.07 -4.11
N THR A 299 2.10 4.20 -3.45
CA THR A 299 2.81 4.57 -2.22
C THR A 299 1.81 4.80 -1.10
N ILE A 300 2.07 4.25 0.07
CA ILE A 300 1.37 4.65 1.30
C ILE A 300 2.27 5.59 2.10
N ILE A 301 1.69 6.68 2.61
CA ILE A 301 2.31 7.57 3.58
C ILE A 301 1.56 7.43 4.91
N THR A 302 2.29 7.26 6.02
CA THR A 302 1.74 6.96 7.36
C THR A 302 1.12 8.17 8.08
N THR A 303 0.31 8.96 7.37
CA THR A 303 -0.46 10.12 7.86
C THR A 303 -1.66 10.41 6.95
N THR A 304 -2.69 11.08 7.47
CA THR A 304 -3.86 11.52 6.70
C THR A 304 -3.64 12.85 5.96
N HIS A 305 -2.66 13.66 6.39
CA HIS A 305 -2.35 14.97 5.81
C HIS A 305 -0.85 15.13 5.62
N PRO A 306 -0.25 14.52 4.58
CA PRO A 306 1.18 14.58 4.37
C PRO A 306 1.62 15.98 3.95
N LEU A 307 2.68 16.47 4.58
CA LEU A 307 3.35 17.71 4.19
C LEU A 307 4.39 17.41 3.10
N LEU A 308 3.93 17.37 1.85
CA LEU A 308 4.77 17.08 0.69
C LEU A 308 5.52 18.34 0.23
N GLU A 309 6.85 18.26 0.22
CA GLU A 309 7.74 19.30 -0.29
C GLU A 309 8.44 18.83 -1.57
N GLU A 310 8.25 19.60 -2.63
CA GLU A 310 8.96 19.40 -3.89
C GLU A 310 10.34 20.06 -3.82
N LEU A 311 11.39 19.38 -4.30
CA LEU A 311 12.71 19.99 -4.45
C LEU A 311 12.96 20.48 -5.88
N GLY A 312 12.14 20.05 -6.85
CA GLY A 312 12.17 20.51 -8.24
C GLY A 312 10.84 21.10 -8.70
N GLY A 313 10.88 21.95 -9.72
CA GLY A 313 9.69 22.56 -10.30
C GLY A 313 9.19 23.82 -9.60
N LYS A 314 8.10 24.37 -10.12
CA LYS A 314 7.58 25.70 -9.71
C LYS A 314 7.20 25.81 -8.24
N SER A 315 6.79 24.72 -7.60
CA SER A 315 6.46 24.63 -6.17
C SER A 315 7.68 24.34 -5.27
N SER A 316 8.89 24.30 -5.83
CA SER A 316 10.08 23.95 -5.06
C SER A 316 10.36 24.94 -3.92
N ILE A 317 10.70 24.41 -2.74
CA ILE A 317 11.11 25.23 -1.59
C ILE A 317 12.32 26.11 -1.90
N PHE A 318 13.18 25.71 -2.83
CA PHE A 318 14.33 26.51 -3.27
C PHE A 318 13.90 27.83 -3.92
N GLY A 319 12.74 27.86 -4.57
CA GLY A 319 12.15 29.09 -5.12
C GLY A 319 11.62 30.05 -4.05
N ALA A 320 11.42 29.58 -2.81
CA ALA A 320 10.85 30.37 -1.73
C ALA A 320 11.90 31.09 -0.87
N PHE A 321 13.17 30.70 -0.95
CA PHE A 321 14.25 31.35 -0.20
C PHE A 321 14.51 32.77 -0.71
N SER A 322 14.87 33.68 0.20
CA SER A 322 15.37 34.99 -0.22
C SER A 322 16.71 34.84 -0.97
N PRO A 323 17.01 35.69 -1.96
CA PRO A 323 18.25 35.60 -2.72
C PRO A 323 19.50 35.56 -1.82
N GLN A 324 19.52 36.35 -0.76
CA GLN A 324 20.64 36.42 0.19
C GLN A 324 20.81 35.11 0.97
N VAL A 325 19.72 34.49 1.41
CA VAL A 325 19.77 33.19 2.10
C VAL A 325 20.27 32.13 1.14
N PHE A 326 19.73 32.05 -0.08
CA PHE A 326 20.17 31.07 -1.07
C PHE A 326 21.67 31.24 -1.41
N GLN A 327 22.09 32.46 -1.73
CA GLN A 327 23.48 32.76 -2.10
C GLN A 327 24.45 32.42 -0.97
N ALA A 328 24.12 32.77 0.28
CA ALA A 328 24.94 32.44 1.44
C ALA A 328 24.96 30.93 1.74
N SER A 329 23.81 30.26 1.70
CA SER A 329 23.68 28.83 2.01
C SER A 329 24.39 27.93 0.98
N PHE A 330 24.30 28.26 -0.31
CA PHE A 330 24.91 27.48 -1.38
C PHE A 330 26.29 28.01 -1.80
N ASN A 331 26.75 29.13 -1.23
CA ASN A 331 27.96 29.83 -1.62
C ASN A 331 28.03 30.10 -3.14
N VAL A 332 26.95 30.65 -3.69
CA VAL A 332 26.81 30.93 -5.13
C VAL A 332 26.65 32.42 -5.39
N THR A 333 27.02 32.85 -6.60
CA THR A 333 26.84 34.23 -7.03
C THR A 333 25.35 34.53 -7.27
N ALA A 334 24.98 35.81 -7.16
CA ALA A 334 23.63 36.28 -7.53
C ALA A 334 23.27 35.97 -8.99
N HIS A 335 24.26 35.87 -9.88
CA HIS A 335 24.02 35.47 -11.26
C HIS A 335 23.59 33.99 -11.36
N PHE A 336 24.29 33.10 -10.65
CA PHE A 336 23.99 31.67 -10.66
C PHE A 336 22.68 31.35 -9.92
N GLU A 337 22.42 32.01 -8.79
CA GLU A 337 21.14 31.88 -8.06
C GLU A 337 19.96 32.23 -8.98
N LYS A 338 19.97 33.40 -9.64
CA LYS A 338 18.93 33.78 -10.60
C LYS A 338 18.79 32.78 -11.75
N LEU A 339 19.90 32.25 -12.26
CA LEU A 339 19.89 31.23 -13.31
C LEU A 339 19.20 29.95 -12.81
N LEU A 340 19.57 29.45 -11.63
CA LEU A 340 19.03 28.22 -11.07
C LEU A 340 17.54 28.37 -10.71
N ILE A 341 17.16 29.45 -10.03
CA ILE A 341 15.75 29.74 -9.71
C ILE A 341 14.93 29.89 -11.01
N SER A 342 15.46 30.54 -12.04
CA SER A 342 14.80 30.60 -13.36
C SER A 342 14.63 29.21 -14.00
N LYS A 343 15.53 28.25 -13.76
CA LYS A 343 15.41 26.89 -14.28
C LYS A 343 14.37 26.09 -13.49
N ILE A 344 14.41 26.16 -12.15
CA ILE A 344 13.47 25.48 -11.25
C ILE A 344 12.03 25.95 -11.50
N THR A 345 11.82 27.26 -11.60
CA THR A 345 10.47 27.83 -11.82
C THR A 345 9.86 27.51 -13.18
N LYS A 346 10.70 27.21 -14.18
CA LYS A 346 10.28 26.76 -15.52
C LYS A 346 10.17 25.24 -15.62
N SER A 347 10.79 24.51 -14.71
CA SER A 347 10.74 23.05 -14.72
C SER A 347 9.44 22.55 -14.10
N SER A 348 9.14 21.29 -14.37
CA SER A 348 8.00 20.58 -13.80
C SER A 348 8.48 19.51 -12.82
N PRO A 349 7.71 19.13 -11.80
CA PRO A 349 8.06 18.01 -10.91
C PRO A 349 8.13 16.66 -11.63
N LEU A 350 7.52 16.55 -12.81
CA LEU A 350 7.69 15.44 -13.74
C LEU A 350 8.42 15.95 -14.97
N VAL A 351 9.58 15.38 -15.27
CA VAL A 351 10.46 15.79 -16.35
C VAL A 351 10.38 14.73 -17.46
N PRO A 352 9.85 15.07 -18.65
CA PRO A 352 9.89 14.19 -19.81
C PRO A 352 11.32 13.83 -20.21
N PRO A 353 11.54 12.73 -20.95
CA PRO A 353 12.82 12.47 -21.56
C PRO A 353 13.25 13.64 -22.44
N SER A 354 14.55 13.92 -22.48
CA SER A 354 15.09 14.91 -23.41
C SER A 354 14.98 14.36 -24.83
N ASP A 355 14.42 15.13 -25.76
CA ASP A 355 14.54 14.82 -27.18
C ASP A 355 16.04 14.82 -27.53
N ASN A 356 16.58 13.68 -27.94
CA ASN A 356 17.97 13.55 -28.39
C ASN A 356 18.21 14.26 -29.72
#